data_AF-A0AA39JGW0-F1
#
_entry.id   AF-A0AA39JGW0-F1
#
_cell.length_a   1.000
_cell.length_b   1.000
_cell.length_c   1.000
_cell.angle_alpha   90.00
_cell.angle_beta   90.00
_cell.angle_gamma   90.00
#
_symmetry.space_group_name_H-M   'P 1'
#
loop_
_entity.id
_entity.type
_entity.pdbx_description
1 polymer ?
#
loop_
_entity_poly.entity_id
_entity_poly.type
_entity_poly.pdbx_seq_one_letter_code
_entity_poly.pdbx_strand_id
1 'polypeptide(L)'
;MPLIIHAASQCDICFSTYAWDEPDQAPHVIPCGHTFCKECLTNITSVDDRPPTCPLCRKGFKRDPVKIRRLHANGPPANETKYTDLLERLVLAWKLTEPDPELGSEIQQFLEGQDEHKV
;
A
#
# COMPACT_ATOMS: atom_id res chain seq x y z
N MET A 1 -6.44 2.77 19.03
CA MET A 1 -6.61 1.87 17.88
C MET A 1 -5.60 2.32 16.82
N PRO A 2 -4.59 1.50 16.48
CA PRO A 2 -3.61 1.88 15.46
C PRO A 2 -4.27 1.92 14.08
N LEU A 3 -3.82 2.84 13.23
CA LEU A 3 -4.25 2.95 11.84
C LEU A 3 -3.36 2.01 11.00
N ILE A 4 -3.94 0.95 10.45
CA ILE A 4 -3.22 -0.02 9.61
C ILE A 4 -3.55 0.29 8.15
N ILE A 5 -2.52 0.54 7.34
CA ILE A 5 -2.66 0.71 5.88
C ILE A 5 -2.06 -0.54 5.24
N HIS A 6 -2.91 -1.30 4.55
CA HIS A 6 -2.48 -2.49 3.83
C HIS A 6 -1.71 -2.11 2.56
N ALA A 7 -0.79 -2.96 2.10
CA ALA A 7 -0.04 -2.77 0.86
C ALA A 7 -0.94 -2.50 -0.36
N ALA A 8 -2.08 -3.19 -0.44
CA ALA A 8 -3.08 -3.02 -1.50
C ALA A 8 -4.07 -1.86 -1.26
N SER A 9 -3.80 -0.96 -0.30
CA SER A 9 -4.68 0.19 -0.07
C SER A 9 -4.64 1.15 -1.25
N GLN A 10 -5.78 1.74 -1.59
CA GLN A 10 -5.96 2.60 -2.74
C GLN A 10 -6.44 3.99 -2.31
N CYS A 11 -6.22 4.97 -3.17
CA CYS A 11 -6.75 6.32 -2.99
C CYS A 11 -8.26 6.35 -3.26
N ASP A 12 -9.05 6.91 -2.35
CA ASP A 12 -10.52 7.03 -2.52
C ASP A 12 -10.96 8.01 -3.62
N ILE A 13 -10.03 8.71 -4.28
CA ILE A 13 -10.32 9.67 -5.37
C ILE A 13 -9.99 9.07 -6.74
N CYS A 14 -8.76 8.60 -6.93
CA CYS A 14 -8.31 8.05 -8.22
C CYS A 14 -8.38 6.52 -8.29
N PHE A 15 -8.63 5.84 -7.17
CA PHE A 15 -8.65 4.38 -7.06
C PHE A 15 -7.34 3.66 -7.42
N SER A 16 -6.25 4.41 -7.60
CA SER A 16 -4.92 3.84 -7.77
C SER A 16 -4.36 3.34 -6.44
N THR A 17 -3.68 2.19 -6.48
CA THR A 17 -2.89 1.67 -5.35
C THR A 17 -1.80 2.67 -4.97
N TYR A 18 -1.58 2.82 -3.67
CA TYR A 18 -0.51 3.69 -3.19
C TYR A 18 0.87 3.11 -3.52
N ALA A 19 1.73 3.93 -4.14
CA ALA A 19 3.13 3.60 -4.33
C ALA A 19 4.00 4.35 -3.29
N TRP A 20 4.85 3.61 -2.59
CA TRP A 20 5.71 4.19 -1.54
C TRP A 20 6.99 4.82 -2.09
N ASP A 21 7.42 4.39 -3.28
CA ASP A 21 8.62 4.92 -3.94
C ASP A 21 8.31 6.13 -4.83
N GLU A 22 7.05 6.29 -5.26
CA GLU A 22 6.60 7.40 -6.08
C GLU A 22 5.94 8.49 -5.22
N PRO A 23 6.50 9.72 -5.17
CA PRO A 23 6.03 10.75 -4.25
C PRO A 23 4.59 11.20 -4.54
N ASP A 24 4.14 11.16 -5.80
CA ASP A 24 2.82 11.64 -6.19
C ASP A 24 1.70 10.64 -5.88
N GLN A 25 2.00 9.35 -5.96
CA GLN A 25 1.11 8.26 -5.55
C GLN A 25 1.25 7.90 -4.06
N ALA A 26 2.25 8.43 -3.36
CA ALA A 26 2.40 8.18 -1.93
C ALA A 26 1.20 8.71 -1.12
N PRO A 27 0.75 7.96 -0.10
CA PRO A 27 -0.39 8.36 0.71
C PRO A 27 -0.01 9.46 1.70
N HIS A 28 -0.89 10.43 1.80
CA HIS A 28 -0.76 11.58 2.68
C HIS A 28 -2.01 11.73 3.53
N VAL A 29 -1.82 11.91 4.84
CA VAL A 29 -2.92 12.17 5.76
C VAL A 29 -3.14 13.66 5.91
N ILE A 30 -4.39 14.09 5.84
CA ILE A 30 -4.81 15.47 6.12
C ILE A 30 -5.30 15.60 7.58
N PRO A 31 -5.47 16.82 8.12
CA PRO A 31 -5.79 17.02 9.55
C PRO A 31 -7.04 16.33 10.07
N CYS A 32 -8.00 15.98 9.20
CA CYS A 32 -9.19 15.24 9.60
C CYS A 32 -8.95 13.72 9.77
N GLY A 33 -7.77 13.20 9.42
CA GLY A 33 -7.41 11.79 9.54
C GLY A 33 -7.68 10.93 8.29
N HIS A 34 -8.24 11.51 7.22
CA HIS A 34 -8.41 10.80 5.95
C HIS A 34 -7.12 10.86 5.13
N THR A 35 -6.93 9.85 4.29
CA THR A 35 -5.70 9.63 3.52
C THR A 35 -5.99 9.63 2.02
N PHE A 36 -5.17 10.32 1.24
CA PHE A 36 -5.27 10.40 -0.22
C PHE A 36 -3.87 10.44 -0.83
N CYS A 37 -3.71 10.16 -2.12
CA CYS A 37 -2.41 10.37 -2.78
C CYS A 37 -2.09 11.87 -2.90
N LYS A 38 -0.81 12.21 -2.97
CA LYS A 38 -0.33 13.60 -3.05
C LYS A 38 -0.90 14.34 -4.28
N GLU A 39 -0.97 13.65 -5.42
CA GLU A 39 -1.53 14.20 -6.65
C GLU A 39 -2.98 14.62 -6.45
N CYS A 40 -3.82 13.73 -5.91
CA CYS A 40 -5.21 14.03 -5.64
C CYS A 40 -5.39 15.16 -4.63
N LEU A 41 -4.58 15.22 -3.56
CA LEU A 41 -4.62 16.33 -2.61
C LEU A 41 -4.29 17.69 -3.25
N THR A 42 -3.35 17.70 -4.19
CA THR A 42 -2.96 18.91 -4.92
C THR A 42 -4.08 19.39 -5.84
N ASN A 43 -4.85 18.45 -6.39
CA ASN A 43 -5.96 18.71 -7.32
C ASN A 43 -7.27 19.10 -6.61
N ILE A 44 -7.42 18.93 -5.29
CA ILE A 44 -8.61 19.39 -4.56
C ILE A 44 -8.63 20.92 -4.52
N THR A 45 -9.44 21.56 -5.37
CA THR A 45 -9.50 23.01 -5.51
C THR A 45 -10.20 23.72 -4.34
N SER A 46 -9.78 24.95 -4.08
CA SER A 46 -10.52 25.93 -3.28
C SER A 46 -11.55 26.63 -4.17
N VAL A 47 -12.81 26.69 -3.72
CA VAL A 47 -13.87 27.45 -4.38
C VAL A 47 -14.09 28.75 -3.60
N ASP A 48 -14.12 29.89 -4.29
CA ASP A 48 -14.45 31.21 -3.71
C ASP A 48 -13.62 31.59 -2.46
N ASP A 49 -12.29 31.50 -2.54
CA ASP A 49 -11.34 31.77 -1.44
C ASP A 49 -11.51 30.89 -0.18
N ARG A 50 -12.35 29.85 -0.24
CA ARG A 50 -12.55 28.92 0.87
C ARG A 50 -11.42 27.88 0.90
N PRO A 51 -11.01 27.43 2.09
CA PRO A 51 -10.06 26.33 2.20
C PRO A 51 -10.61 25.08 1.51
N PRO A 52 -9.76 24.27 0.87
CA PRO A 52 -10.19 22.99 0.31
C PRO A 52 -10.79 22.10 1.40
N THR A 53 -11.77 21.28 1.01
CA THR A 53 -12.50 20.40 1.93
C THR A 53 -12.21 18.95 1.65
N CYS A 54 -12.10 18.14 2.72
CA CYS A 54 -11.97 16.69 2.60
C CYS A 54 -13.17 16.09 1.83
N PRO A 55 -12.96 15.27 0.78
CA PRO A 55 -14.06 14.64 0.04
C PRO A 55 -14.94 13.70 0.88
N LEU A 56 -14.37 13.08 1.92
CA LEU A 56 -15.07 12.08 2.74
C LEU A 56 -15.90 12.69 3.87
N CYS A 57 -15.39 13.73 4.54
CA CYS A 57 -16.05 14.31 5.73
C CYS A 57 -16.32 15.82 5.66
N ARG A 58 -15.96 16.47 4.55
CA ARG A 58 -16.19 17.90 4.28
C ARG A 58 -15.51 18.87 5.25
N LYS A 59 -14.65 18.39 6.16
CA LYS A 59 -13.82 19.26 7.01
C LYS A 59 -12.82 20.02 6.14
N GLY A 60 -12.76 21.35 6.31
CA GLY A 60 -11.78 22.20 5.65
C GLY A 60 -10.35 21.91 6.13
N PHE A 61 -9.39 22.01 5.22
CA PHE A 61 -7.96 21.87 5.55
C PHE A 61 -7.14 22.94 4.81
N LYS A 62 -5.93 23.21 5.31
CA LYS A 62 -4.97 24.09 4.65
C LYS A 62 -3.95 23.23 3.91
N ARG A 63 -3.53 23.66 2.71
CA ARG A 63 -2.42 23.05 1.94
C ARG A 63 -1.05 23.41 2.53
N ASP A 64 -0.92 23.24 3.84
CA ASP A 64 0.32 23.51 4.56
C ASP A 64 1.12 22.20 4.65
N PRO A 65 2.36 22.16 4.14
CA PRO A 65 3.20 20.95 4.18
C PRO A 65 3.48 20.47 5.62
N VAL A 66 3.32 21.32 6.63
CA VAL A 66 3.45 20.91 8.05
C VAL A 66 2.24 20.08 8.51
N LYS A 67 1.08 20.28 7.87
CA LYS A 67 -0.20 19.66 8.24
C LYS A 67 -0.58 18.47 7.38
N ILE A 68 -0.11 18.43 6.14
CA ILE A 68 -0.28 17.30 5.23
C ILE A 68 0.95 16.41 5.37
N ARG A 69 0.80 15.25 6.01
CA ARG A 69 1.94 14.37 6.31
C ARG A 69 1.94 13.18 5.38
N ARG A 70 3.06 12.97 4.69
CA ARG A 70 3.34 11.71 4.01
C ARG A 70 3.36 10.60 5.04
N LEU A 71 2.63 9.53 4.78
CA LEU A 71 2.77 8.33 5.57
C LEU A 71 4.00 7.58 5.07
N HIS A 72 4.83 7.13 5.99
CA HIS A 72 5.94 6.25 5.69
C HIS A 72 5.55 4.89 6.25
N ALA A 73 4.97 4.04 5.40
CA ALA A 73 4.91 2.62 5.72
C ALA A 73 6.14 1.97 5.09
N ASN A 74 6.64 0.92 5.75
CA ASN A 74 7.48 -0.03 5.04
C ASN A 74 6.57 -0.62 3.96
N GLY A 75 6.83 -0.27 2.71
CA GLY A 75 6.16 -0.91 1.59
C GLY A 75 6.37 -2.42 1.69
N PRO A 76 5.44 -3.21 1.13
CA PRO A 76 5.69 -4.63 0.95
C PRO A 76 7.07 -4.80 0.28
N PRO A 77 7.99 -5.66 0.77
CA PRO A 77 9.21 -5.93 0.02
C PRO A 77 8.83 -6.34 -1.41
N ALA A 78 9.64 -5.98 -2.39
CA ALA A 78 9.35 -6.17 -3.82
C ALA A 78 9.01 -7.63 -4.22
N ASN A 79 9.26 -8.60 -3.33
CA ASN A 79 8.98 -10.02 -3.50
C ASN A 79 7.70 -10.51 -2.79
N GLU A 80 6.92 -9.64 -2.13
CA GLU A 80 5.75 -10.04 -1.33
C GLU A 80 4.71 -10.76 -2.19
N THR A 81 4.51 -10.33 -3.44
CA THR A 81 3.58 -10.97 -4.39
C THR A 81 3.95 -12.42 -4.69
N LYS A 82 5.25 -12.72 -4.78
CA LYS A 82 5.75 -14.09 -5.01
C LYS A 82 5.57 -14.95 -3.75
N TYR A 83 5.78 -14.36 -2.58
CA TYR A 83 5.60 -15.04 -1.30
C TYR A 83 4.12 -15.36 -1.02
N THR A 84 3.21 -14.42 -1.27
CA THR A 84 1.77 -14.63 -1.07
C THR A 84 1.19 -15.68 -2.02
N ASP A 85 1.62 -15.71 -3.29
CA ASP A 85 1.21 -16.72 -4.27
C ASP A 85 1.70 -18.12 -3.85
N LEU A 86 2.97 -18.24 -3.45
CA LEU A 86 3.54 -19.50 -2.97
C LEU A 86 2.83 -20.00 -1.70
N LEU A 87 2.52 -19.11 -0.76
CA LEU A 87 1.79 -19.47 0.47
C LEU A 87 0.38 -19.97 0.16
N GLU A 88 -0.34 -19.31 -0.74
CA GLU A 88 -1.69 -19.74 -1.14
C GLU A 88 -1.65 -21.13 -1.78
N ARG A 89 -0.71 -21.35 -2.70
CA ARG A 89 -0.50 -22.66 -3.35
C ARG A 89 -0.11 -23.75 -2.35
N LEU A 90 0.74 -23.43 -1.37
CA LEU A 90 1.13 -24.37 -0.31
C LEU A 90 -0.04 -24.74 0.61
N VAL A 91 -0.88 -23.77 0.98
CA VAL A 91 -2.09 -24.02 1.78
C VAL A 91 -3.10 -24.89 1.03
N LEU A 92 -3.23 -24.70 -0.29
CA LEU A 92 -4.07 -25.53 -1.15
C LEU A 92 -3.50 -26.94 -1.30
N ALA A 93 -2.18 -27.08 -1.48
CA ALA A 93 -1.51 -28.38 -1.61
C ALA A 93 -1.56 -29.21 -0.32
N TRP A 94 -1.55 -28.58 0.86
CA TRP A 94 -1.72 -29.31 2.13
C TRP A 94 -3.10 -29.97 2.24
N LYS A 95 -4.11 -29.51 1.49
CA LYS A 95 -5.42 -30.19 1.46
C LYS A 95 -5.47 -31.37 0.48
N LEU A 96 -4.43 -31.59 -0.32
CA LEU A 96 -4.37 -32.67 -1.30
C LEU A 96 -3.71 -33.91 -0.68
N THR A 97 -4.20 -35.09 -1.08
CA THR A 97 -3.70 -36.39 -0.61
C THR A 97 -2.36 -36.78 -1.23
N GLU A 98 -1.99 -36.15 -2.35
CA GLU A 98 -0.73 -36.36 -3.04
C GLU A 98 0.04 -35.03 -3.17
N PRO A 99 1.33 -34.99 -2.82
CA PRO A 99 2.13 -33.78 -2.88
C PRO A 99 2.39 -33.38 -4.34
N ASP A 100 2.20 -32.11 -4.65
CA ASP A 100 2.57 -31.52 -5.95
C ASP A 100 4.11 -31.39 -6.03
N PRO A 101 4.78 -32.18 -6.90
CA PRO A 101 6.24 -32.16 -7.01
C PRO A 101 6.79 -30.88 -7.65
N GLU A 102 5.99 -30.19 -8.49
CA GLU A 102 6.41 -28.92 -9.11
C GLU A 102 6.45 -27.82 -8.04
N LEU A 103 5.40 -27.75 -7.20
CA LEU A 103 5.35 -26.80 -6.09
C LEU A 103 6.52 -27.01 -5.10
N GLY A 104 6.86 -28.27 -4.79
CA GLY A 104 8.01 -28.57 -3.94
C GLY A 104 9.34 -28.04 -4.50
N SER A 105 9.55 -28.17 -5.81
CA SER A 105 10.75 -27.65 -6.48
C SER A 105 10.81 -26.12 -6.51
N GLU A 106 9.67 -25.45 -6.64
CA GLU A 106 9.57 -23.99 -6.67
C GLU A 106 9.84 -23.38 -5.29
N ILE A 107 9.35 -24.03 -4.22
CA ILE A 107 9.65 -23.63 -2.83
C ILE A 107 11.14 -23.75 -2.54
N GLN A 108 11.77 -24.86 -2.96
CA GLN A 108 13.21 -25.10 -2.77
C GLN A 108 14.04 -23.98 -3.41
N GLN A 109 13.76 -23.64 -4.67
CA GLN A 109 14.45 -22.54 -5.37
C GLN A 109 14.21 -21.18 -4.72
N PHE A 110 13.01 -20.94 -4.20
CA PHE A 110 12.70 -19.70 -3.48
C PHE A 110 13.48 -19.57 -2.17
N LEU A 111 13.61 -20.67 -1.41
CA LEU A 111 14.39 -20.70 -0.17
C LEU A 111 15.89 -20.49 -0.42
N GLU A 112 16.44 -21.14 -1.45
CA GLU A 112 17.86 -21.01 -1.83
C GLU A 112 18.23 -19.57 -2.25
N GLY A 113 17.34 -18.87 -2.97
CA GLY A 113 17.56 -17.47 -3.36
C GLY A 113 17.48 -16.45 -2.21
N GLN A 114 17.01 -16.84 -1.02
CA GLN A 114 16.94 -15.95 0.15
C GLN A 114 18.22 -15.96 1.00
N ASP A 115 19.01 -17.04 0.95
CA ASP A 115 20.29 -17.11 1.66
C ASP A 115 21.34 -16.13 1.08
N GLU A 116 21.20 -15.75 -0.19
CA GLU A 116 22.13 -14.83 -0.86
C GLU A 116 21.98 -13.35 -0.44
N HIS A 117 20.85 -12.96 0.14
CA HIS A 117 20.55 -11.57 0.54
C HIS A 117 20.88 -11.24 2.01
N LYS A 118 21.59 -12.13 2.72
CA LYS A 118 21.86 -12.02 4.16
C LYS A 118 23.28 -11.55 4.53
N VAL A 119 24.05 -10.99 3.59
CA VAL A 119 25.41 -10.43 3.82
C VAL A 119 25.40 -8.90 3.82
#